data_AF-A0A950ZTP6-F1
#
_entry.id   AF-A0A950ZTP6-F1
#
_cell.length_a   1.000
_cell.length_b   1.000
_cell.length_c   1.000
_cell.angle_alpha   90.00
_cell.angle_beta   90.00
_cell.angle_gamma   90.00
#
_symmetry.space_group_name_H-M   'P 1'
#
loop_
_entity.id
_entity.type
_entity.pdbx_description
1 polymer ?
#
loop_
_entity_poly.entity_id
_entity_poly.type
_entity_poly.pdbx_seq_one_letter_code
_entity_poly.pdbx_strand_id
1 'polypeptide(L)'
;MSSADNKTTVRRVFDEVINERHFEVLDELVAPDFVLHSAVLGEVKGGAAYKQSVLALLDTSADLRAMVEDVIGAERDMVVARVTYRGTDTGGFLRG
;
A
#
# COMPACT_ATOMS: atom_id res chain seq x y z
N MET A 1 18.68 4.97 -6.65
CA MET A 1 18.22 5.08 -5.25
C MET A 1 18.93 4.00 -4.46
N SER A 2 19.32 4.23 -3.21
CA SER A 2 19.94 3.19 -2.37
C SER A 2 18.86 2.24 -1.86
N SER A 3 19.21 0.99 -1.54
CA SER A 3 18.29 0.05 -0.88
C SER A 3 17.66 0.62 0.40
N ALA A 4 18.39 1.47 1.13
CA ALA A 4 17.87 2.17 2.32
C ALA A 4 16.74 3.16 1.97
N ASP A 5 16.84 3.83 0.82
CA ASP A 5 15.83 4.77 0.34
C ASP A 5 14.56 4.03 -0.08
N ASN A 6 14.71 2.87 -0.73
CA ASN A 6 13.58 2.04 -1.17
C ASN A 6 12.78 1.50 0.02
N LYS A 7 13.48 1.04 1.07
CA LYS A 7 12.82 0.58 2.31
C LYS A 7 12.02 1.68 2.98
N THR A 8 12.60 2.88 3.04
CA THR A 8 11.94 4.06 3.61
C THR A 8 10.71 4.43 2.79
N THR A 9 10.84 4.48 1.46
CA THR A 9 9.73 4.75 0.54
C THR A 9 8.57 3.79 0.75
N VAL A 10 8.83 2.48 0.85
CA VAL A 10 7.76 1.48 1.07
C VAL A 10 7.11 1.62 2.44
N ARG A 11 7.85 1.97 3.50
CA ARG A 11 7.25 2.26 4.81
C ARG A 11 6.29 3.45 4.74
N ARG A 12 6.69 4.54 4.07
CA ARG A 12 5.85 5.73 3.88
C ARG A 12 4.53 5.39 3.20
N VAL A 13 4.51 4.45 2.25
CA VAL A 13 3.24 3.99 1.65
C VAL A 13 2.28 3.41 2.70
N PHE A 14 2.75 2.53 3.58
CA PHE A 14 1.87 1.95 4.61
C PHE A 14 1.48 2.97 5.69
N ASP A 15 2.41 3.82 6.11
CA ASP A 15 2.18 4.78 7.18
C ASP A 15 1.37 6.00 6.70
N GLU A 16 1.86 6.73 5.70
CA GLU A 16 1.23 7.98 5.26
C GLU A 16 -0.04 7.70 4.44
N VAL A 17 0.04 6.80 3.44
CA VAL A 17 -1.10 6.58 2.54
C VAL A 17 -2.15 5.69 3.21
N ILE A 18 -1.75 4.53 3.74
CA ILE A 18 -2.72 3.61 4.33
C ILE A 18 -3.12 4.08 5.71
N ASN A 19 -2.22 4.29 6.68
CA ASN A 19 -2.61 4.58 8.06
C ASN A 19 -3.10 6.02 8.29
N GLU A 20 -2.43 7.02 7.73
CA GLU A 20 -2.77 8.44 7.94
C GLU A 20 -3.77 9.00 6.92
N ARG A 21 -4.04 8.25 5.84
CA ARG A 21 -4.92 8.66 4.73
C ARG A 21 -4.42 9.91 3.99
N HIS A 22 -3.10 10.16 4.02
CA HIS A 22 -2.42 11.24 3.30
C HIS A 22 -2.19 10.83 1.84
N PHE A 23 -3.23 10.91 1.03
CA PHE A 23 -3.20 10.47 -0.36
C PHE A 23 -2.42 11.41 -1.29
N GLU A 24 -2.17 12.64 -0.89
CA GLU A 24 -1.35 13.63 -1.59
C GLU A 24 0.10 13.18 -1.76
N VAL A 25 0.60 12.34 -0.85
CA VAL A 25 1.96 11.76 -0.90
C VAL A 25 2.10 10.75 -2.05
N LEU A 26 1.00 10.24 -2.62
CA LEU A 26 1.07 9.34 -3.76
C LEU A 26 1.72 9.97 -4.99
N ASP A 27 1.59 11.29 -5.17
CA ASP A 27 2.23 11.98 -6.30
C ASP A 27 3.77 12.00 -6.19
N GLU A 28 4.29 11.86 -4.96
CA GLU A 28 5.74 11.74 -4.70
C GLU A 28 6.23 10.29 -4.75
N LEU A 29 5.43 9.35 -4.23
CA LEU A 29 5.84 7.95 -4.06
C LEU A 29 5.56 7.07 -5.27
N VAL A 30 4.62 7.46 -6.13
CA VAL A 30 4.12 6.60 -7.22
C VAL A 30 4.51 7.17 -8.58
N ALA A 31 5.29 6.39 -9.33
CA ALA A 31 5.67 6.74 -10.68
C ALA A 31 4.46 6.76 -11.64
N PRO A 32 4.48 7.57 -12.72
CA PRO A 32 3.38 7.62 -13.70
C PRO A 32 3.04 6.27 -14.36
N ASP A 33 4.02 5.37 -14.46
CA ASP A 33 3.93 4.02 -15.03
C ASP A 33 3.78 2.93 -13.96
N PHE A 34 3.48 3.29 -12.72
CA PHE A 34 3.30 2.35 -11.62
C PHE A 34 2.22 1.30 -11.92
N VAL A 35 2.54 0.07 -11.54
CA VAL A 35 1.60 -1.05 -11.58
C VAL A 35 1.64 -1.79 -10.25
N LEU A 36 0.48 -1.87 -9.59
CA LEU A 36 0.27 -2.79 -8.47
C LEU A 36 -0.18 -4.14 -9.01
N HIS A 37 0.65 -5.16 -8.83
CA HIS A 37 0.31 -6.55 -9.10
C HIS A 37 -0.27 -7.19 -7.84
N SER A 38 -1.59 -7.20 -7.73
CA SER A 38 -2.30 -7.74 -6.56
C SER A 38 -2.98 -9.07 -6.88
N ALA A 39 -2.84 -10.06 -6.00
CA ALA A 39 -3.58 -11.32 -6.12
C ALA A 39 -5.10 -11.16 -5.92
N VAL A 40 -5.54 -10.16 -5.15
CA VAL A 40 -6.96 -9.92 -4.84
C VAL A 40 -7.62 -9.01 -5.89
N LEU A 41 -7.02 -7.84 -6.14
CA LEU A 41 -7.53 -6.81 -7.05
C LEU A 41 -7.12 -6.98 -8.53
N GLY A 42 -6.23 -7.92 -8.84
CA GLY A 42 -5.60 -7.99 -10.16
C GLY A 42 -4.58 -6.86 -10.38
N GLU A 43 -4.45 -6.41 -11.63
CA GLU A 43 -3.53 -5.35 -12.03
C GLU A 43 -4.16 -3.97 -11.88
N VAL A 44 -3.56 -3.10 -11.07
CA VAL A 44 -4.00 -1.71 -10.85
C VAL A 44 -2.94 -0.74 -11.37
N LYS A 45 -3.33 0.16 -12.27
CA LYS A 45 -2.40 1.05 -13.00
C LYS A 45 -2.47 2.50 -12.51
N GLY A 46 -1.32 3.03 -12.11
CA GLY A 46 -1.12 4.41 -11.70
C GLY A 46 -1.64 4.73 -10.28
N GLY A 47 -1.15 5.85 -9.73
CA GLY A 47 -1.46 6.30 -8.37
C GLY A 47 -2.95 6.58 -8.14
N ALA A 48 -3.67 7.10 -9.14
CA ALA A 48 -5.10 7.37 -9.03
C ALA A 48 -5.91 6.08 -8.82
N ALA A 49 -5.63 5.02 -9.58
CA ALA A 49 -6.32 3.74 -9.42
C ALA A 49 -5.93 3.07 -8.10
N TYR A 50 -4.66 3.15 -7.71
CA TYR A 50 -4.19 2.67 -6.41
C TYR A 50 -4.90 3.37 -5.24
N LYS A 51 -5.05 4.71 -5.29
CA LYS A 51 -5.83 5.48 -4.31
C LYS A 51 -7.27 4.96 -4.20
N GLN A 52 -7.94 4.71 -5.32
CA GLN A 52 -9.30 4.16 -5.31
C GLN A 52 -9.36 2.78 -4.68
N SER A 53 -8.36 1.93 -4.91
CA SER A 53 -8.26 0.62 -4.26
C SER A 53 -8.10 0.73 -2.74
N VAL A 54 -7.29 1.68 -2.25
CA VAL A 54 -7.16 1.93 -0.80
C VAL A 54 -8.47 2.47 -0.23
N LEU A 55 -9.12 3.42 -0.90
CA LEU A 55 -10.42 3.96 -0.46
C LEU A 55 -11.50 2.87 -0.38
N ALA A 56 -11.54 1.94 -1.33
CA ALA A 56 -12.49 0.82 -1.30
C ALA A 56 -12.25 -0.13 -0.11
N LEU A 57 -10.99 -0.35 0.28
CA LEU A 57 -10.65 -1.12 1.48
C LEU A 57 -11.09 -0.38 2.76
N LEU A 58 -10.96 0.94 2.77
CA LEU A 58 -11.34 1.78 3.92
C LEU A 58 -12.84 1.97 4.07
N ASP A 59 -13.60 1.92 2.96
CA ASP A 59 -15.06 2.04 2.97
C ASP A 59 -15.71 0.94 3.82
N THR A 60 -15.19 -0.29 3.73
CA THR A 60 -15.70 -1.43 4.51
C THR A 60 -14.95 -1.60 5.83
N SER A 61 -13.74 -1.05 5.97
CA SER A 61 -12.89 -1.18 7.16
C SER A 61 -12.31 0.18 7.59
N ALA A 62 -13.16 1.06 8.12
CA ALA A 62 -12.77 2.44 8.44
C ALA A 62 -11.61 2.55 9.46
N ASP A 63 -11.52 1.59 10.38
CA ASP A 63 -10.48 1.47 11.41
C ASP A 63 -9.23 0.70 10.93
N LEU A 64 -9.13 0.39 9.63
CA LEU A 64 -8.01 -0.35 9.07
C LEU A 64 -6.67 0.33 9.40
N ARG A 65 -5.74 -0.48 9.91
CA ARG A 65 -4.32 -0.16 10.04
C ARG A 65 -3.44 -1.25 9.44
N ALA A 66 -2.38 -0.83 8.77
CA ALA A 66 -1.27 -1.63 8.31
C ALA A 66 -0.09 -1.51 9.28
N MET A 67 0.35 -2.61 9.87
CA MET A 67 1.53 -2.66 10.73
C MET A 67 2.68 -3.30 9.96
N VAL A 68 3.73 -2.53 9.68
CA VAL A 68 4.92 -3.02 8.98
C VAL A 68 5.80 -3.76 9.98
N GLU A 69 5.81 -5.09 9.91
CA GLU A 69 6.59 -5.96 10.78
C GLU A 69 8.08 -5.96 10.42
N ASP A 70 8.36 -5.99 9.12
CA ASP A 70 9.72 -6.04 8.60
C ASP A 70 9.78 -5.48 7.17
N VAL A 71 10.93 -4.92 6.81
CA VAL A 71 11.24 -4.51 5.43
C VAL A 71 12.68 -4.88 5.11
N ILE A 72 12.83 -5.88 4.25
CA ILE A 72 14.12 -6.41 3.82
C ILE A 72 14.44 -5.97 2.40
N GLY A 73 15.73 -5.76 2.13
CA GLY A 73 16.20 -5.45 0.78
C GLY A 73 16.33 -6.76 0.01
N ALA A 74 15.98 -6.73 -1.27
CA ALA A 74 16.17 -7.83 -2.20
C ALA A 74 17.16 -7.43 -3.29
N GLU A 75 17.31 -8.25 -4.33
CA GLU A 75 18.20 -7.93 -5.45
C GLU A 75 17.80 -6.62 -6.14
N ARG A 76 18.81 -5.86 -6.56
CA ARG A 76 18.65 -4.58 -7.27
C ARG A 76 17.88 -3.56 -6.42
N ASP A 77 16.82 -2.99 -6.98
CA ASP A 77 16.00 -1.94 -6.35
C ASP A 77 14.74 -2.50 -5.67
N MET A 78 14.68 -3.82 -5.42
CA MET A 78 13.51 -4.45 -4.82
C MET A 78 13.58 -4.48 -3.29
N VAL A 79 12.41 -4.43 -2.67
CA VAL A 79 12.24 -4.64 -1.23
C VAL A 79 11.06 -5.57 -1.00
N VAL A 80 11.10 -6.32 0.10
CA VAL A 80 9.99 -7.14 0.57
C VAL A 80 9.55 -6.61 1.92
N ALA A 81 8.26 -6.30 2.05
CA ALA A 81 7.65 -5.88 3.30
C ALA A 81 6.73 -6.98 3.82
N ARG A 82 6.88 -7.32 5.11
CA ARG A 82 5.91 -8.15 5.83
C ARG A 82 4.97 -7.21 6.60
N VAL A 83 3.68 -7.27 6.29
CA VAL A 83 2.69 -6.32 6.82
C VAL A 83 1.49 -7.06 7.39
N THR A 84 1.08 -6.67 8.59
CA THR A 84 -0.14 -7.16 9.25
C THR A 84 -1.23 -6.10 9.09
N TYR A 85 -2.35 -6.43 8.46
CA TYR A 85 -3.52 -5.55 8.38
C TYR A 85 -4.52 -5.89 9.47
N ARG A 86 -5.08 -4.88 10.13
CA ARG A 86 -6.12 -5.03 11.16
C ARG A 86 -7.22 -4.00 10.95
N GLY A 87 -8.46 -4.45 10.88
CA GLY A 87 -9.64 -3.60 10.77
C GLY A 87 -10.92 -4.41 11.00
N THR A 88 -12.03 -3.71 11.15
CA THR A 88 -13.37 -4.24 11.31
C THR A 88 -14.08 -4.20 9.96
N ASP A 89 -14.25 -5.37 9.32
CA ASP A 89 -14.97 -5.46 8.06
C ASP A 89 -16.49 -5.35 8.30
N THR A 90 -17.08 -4.28 7.79
CA THR A 90 -18.52 -3.96 7.89
C THR A 90 -19.29 -4.21 6.58
N GLY A 91 -18.62 -4.64 5.51
CA GLY A 91 -19.20 -4.69 4.16
C GLY A 91 -18.77 -5.86 3.27
N GLY A 92 -17.78 -6.65 3.68
CA GLY A 92 -17.34 -7.86 3.00
C GLY A 92 -16.26 -7.63 1.93
N PHE A 93 -15.21 -6.85 2.23
CA PHE A 93 -14.09 -6.62 1.29
C PHE A 93 -13.50 -7.94 0.75
N LEU A 94 -13.49 -8.97 1.59
CA LEU A 94 -13.15 -10.35 1.23
C LEU A 94 -14.39 -11.23 1.38
N ARG A 95 -15.36 -11.11 0.47
CA ARG A 95 -16.31 -12.21 0.28
C ARG A 95 -15.55 -13.36 -0.37
N GLY A 96 -15.40 -14.46 0.37
CA GLY A 96 -14.86 -15.72 -0.13
C GLY A 96 -15.70 -16.32 -1.25
#